data_AF-A0A063Y081-F1
#
_entry.id   AF-A0A063Y081-F1
#
_cell.length_a   1.000
_cell.length_b   1.000
_cell.length_c   1.000
_cell.angle_alpha   90.00
_cell.angle_beta   90.00
_cell.angle_gamma   90.00
#
_symmetry.space_group_name_H-M   'P 1'
#
loop_
_entity.id
_entity.type
_entity.pdbx_description
1 polymer ?
#
loop_
_entity_poly.entity_id
_entity_poly.type
_entity_poly.pdbx_seq_one_letter_code
_entity_poly.pdbx_strand_id
1 'polypeptide(L)'
;MTDIAQDSINQNLMQEFLTFTLGEEEYAIDILKVQEIRGYDAVTRIANTPDYIKGVINMRGVIVPVVDMRLKFHLGNATYDQFTVMIILNLGQRIVGMVVDSVSDVIALNPEEIRPAPDFGSTFDTQYLLGLASVGERMAIVVDIEKLMTSQDMGLIDQLAEA
;
A
#
# COMPACT_ATOMS: atom_id res chain seq x y z
N MET A 1 51.75 15.24 -7.32
CA MET A 1 51.17 14.62 -8.52
C MET A 1 49.98 13.81 -8.05
N THR A 2 48.82 14.44 -8.22
CA THR A 2 47.45 13.90 -8.25
C THR A 2 46.98 13.06 -7.05
N ASP A 3 46.29 13.76 -6.13
CA ASP A 3 45.21 13.21 -5.31
C ASP A 3 44.23 12.47 -6.22
N ILE A 4 44.14 11.15 -6.03
CA ILE A 4 43.07 10.36 -6.62
C ILE A 4 41.87 10.60 -5.72
N ALA A 5 40.93 11.39 -6.25
CA ALA A 5 39.65 11.67 -5.66
C ALA A 5 39.02 10.37 -5.12
N GLN A 6 38.75 10.39 -3.81
CA GLN A 6 37.70 9.59 -3.23
C GLN A 6 36.38 10.07 -3.86
N ASP A 7 36.06 9.57 -5.05
CA ASP A 7 34.72 9.71 -5.60
C ASP A 7 33.78 8.88 -4.72
N SER A 8 33.12 9.62 -3.85
CA SER A 8 32.06 9.24 -2.94
C SER A 8 31.06 8.32 -3.63
N ILE A 9 31.09 7.02 -3.32
CA ILE A 9 29.95 6.12 -3.51
C ILE A 9 28.92 6.46 -2.42
N ASN A 10 28.35 7.66 -2.49
CA ASN A 10 27.03 7.93 -1.91
C ASN A 10 26.06 7.87 -3.08
N GLN A 11 25.79 6.65 -3.54
CA GLN A 11 24.54 6.43 -4.26
C GLN A 11 23.43 6.59 -3.22
N ASN A 12 22.84 7.78 -3.15
CA ASN A 12 21.47 7.90 -2.64
C ASN A 12 20.62 7.09 -3.61
N LEU A 13 20.39 5.81 -3.30
CA LEU A 13 19.50 4.99 -4.12
C LEU A 13 18.10 5.59 -3.93
N MET A 14 17.63 6.28 -4.97
CA MET A 14 16.22 6.67 -5.05
C MET A 14 15.38 5.41 -4.95
N GLN A 15 14.36 5.44 -4.10
CA GLN A 15 13.44 4.33 -3.96
C GLN A 15 12.19 4.62 -4.79
N GLU A 16 11.70 3.61 -5.49
CA GLU A 16 10.52 3.73 -6.34
C GLU A 16 9.25 3.36 -5.56
N PHE A 17 8.21 4.16 -5.74
CA PHE A 17 6.93 4.00 -5.08
C PHE A 17 5.80 3.98 -6.11
N LEU A 18 4.87 3.04 -5.94
CA LEU A 18 3.58 3.06 -6.62
C LEU A 18 2.67 4.07 -5.92
N THR A 19 2.13 5.03 -6.65
CA THR A 19 1.10 5.93 -6.14
C THR A 19 -0.31 5.47 -6.51
N PHE A 20 -1.25 5.68 -5.61
CA PHE A 20 -2.66 5.33 -5.78
C PHE A 20 -3.54 6.26 -4.97
N THR A 21 -4.83 6.28 -5.28
CA THR A 21 -5.81 7.14 -4.61
C THR A 21 -6.77 6.36 -3.72
N LEU A 22 -7.15 6.97 -2.61
CA LEU A 22 -8.28 6.56 -1.78
C LEU A 22 -9.11 7.81 -1.45
N GLY A 23 -10.29 7.93 -2.05
CA GLY A 23 -11.06 9.17 -1.99
C GLY A 23 -10.30 10.33 -2.64
N GLU A 24 -10.05 11.38 -1.87
CA GLU A 24 -9.35 12.60 -2.33
C GLU A 24 -7.84 12.57 -2.02
N GLU A 25 -7.37 11.54 -1.32
CA GLU A 25 -6.00 11.43 -0.82
C GLU A 25 -5.14 10.54 -1.73
N GLU A 26 -3.88 10.94 -1.90
CA GLU A 26 -2.87 10.18 -2.63
C GLU A 26 -1.95 9.45 -1.65
N TYR A 27 -1.72 8.17 -1.91
CA TYR A 27 -0.90 7.29 -1.10
C TYR A 27 0.23 6.72 -1.94
N ALA A 28 1.33 6.33 -1.28
CA ALA A 28 2.51 5.76 -1.91
C ALA A 28 3.00 4.53 -1.13
N ILE A 29 3.31 3.46 -1.84
CA ILE A 29 3.89 2.23 -1.29
C ILE A 29 5.10 1.79 -2.12
N ASP A 30 6.05 1.14 -1.48
CA ASP A 30 7.24 0.60 -2.15
C ASP A 30 6.84 -0.33 -3.30
N ILE A 31 7.28 0.00 -4.52
CA ILE A 31 6.95 -0.77 -5.73
C ILE A 31 7.44 -2.22 -5.62
N LEU A 32 8.51 -2.47 -4.86
CA LEU A 32 9.08 -3.80 -4.68
C LEU A 32 8.15 -4.74 -3.90
N LYS A 33 7.16 -4.19 -3.20
CA LYS A 33 6.11 -4.97 -2.51
C LYS A 33 4.95 -5.31 -3.43
N VAL A 34 4.85 -4.69 -4.61
CA VAL A 34 3.77 -4.89 -5.58
C VAL A 34 4.11 -6.06 -6.50
N GLN A 35 3.28 -7.10 -6.48
CA GLN A 35 3.44 -8.28 -7.32
C GLN A 35 2.69 -8.15 -8.65
N GLU A 36 1.44 -7.67 -8.63
CA GLU A 36 0.65 -7.39 -9.83
C GLU A 36 -0.46 -6.37 -9.52
N ILE A 37 -0.96 -5.69 -10.55
CA ILE A 37 -2.11 -4.79 -10.47
C ILE A 37 -3.17 -5.31 -11.44
N ARG A 38 -4.42 -5.40 -10.97
CA ARG A 38 -5.53 -5.96 -11.73
C ARG A 38 -6.78 -5.11 -11.60
N GLY A 39 -7.66 -5.18 -12.59
CA GLY A 39 -9.01 -4.63 -12.45
C GLY A 39 -9.72 -5.28 -11.26
N TYR A 40 -10.57 -4.52 -10.58
CA TYR A 40 -11.35 -5.05 -9.48
C TYR A 40 -12.49 -5.94 -9.98
N ASP A 41 -12.31 -7.25 -9.83
CA ASP A 41 -13.28 -8.28 -10.21
C ASP A 41 -13.99 -8.89 -8.97
N ALA A 42 -14.96 -9.77 -9.23
CA ALA A 42 -15.71 -10.46 -8.19
C ALA A 42 -14.79 -11.26 -7.25
N VAL A 43 -15.00 -11.08 -5.94
CA VAL A 43 -14.35 -11.82 -4.87
C VAL A 43 -15.29 -12.86 -4.25
N THR A 44 -14.74 -13.95 -3.74
CA THR A 44 -15.50 -14.92 -2.95
C THR A 44 -15.62 -14.39 -1.53
N ARG A 45 -16.82 -13.96 -1.14
CA ARG A 45 -17.08 -13.42 0.21
C ARG A 45 -16.94 -14.52 1.27
N ILE A 46 -16.41 -14.14 2.42
CA ILE A 46 -16.32 -15.00 3.61
C ILE A 46 -17.37 -14.52 4.61
N ALA A 47 -18.04 -15.46 5.28
CA ALA A 47 -19.01 -15.13 6.33
C ALA A 47 -18.30 -14.70 7.61
N ASN A 48 -18.91 -13.80 8.38
CA ASN A 48 -18.41 -13.35 9.69
C ASN A 48 -17.04 -12.65 9.68
N THR A 49 -16.62 -12.08 8.54
CA THR A 49 -15.44 -11.20 8.49
C THR A 49 -15.86 -9.74 8.68
N PRO A 50 -14.93 -8.88 9.15
CA PRO A 50 -15.10 -7.44 9.06
C PRO A 50 -15.45 -7.00 7.64
N ASP A 51 -16.19 -5.90 7.53
CA ASP A 51 -16.68 -5.34 6.27
C ASP A 51 -15.56 -4.91 5.30
N TYR A 52 -14.44 -4.46 5.84
CA TYR A 52 -13.24 -4.13 5.07
C TYR A 52 -12.55 -5.37 4.48
N ILE A 53 -12.83 -6.58 4.97
CA ILE A 53 -12.39 -7.82 4.33
C ILE A 53 -13.44 -8.21 3.31
N LYS A 54 -13.16 -7.96 2.02
CA LYS A 54 -14.09 -8.24 0.93
C LYS A 54 -14.26 -9.74 0.70
N GLY A 55 -13.27 -10.53 1.09
CA GLY A 55 -13.25 -11.99 0.97
C GLY A 55 -11.90 -12.48 0.47
N VAL A 56 -11.92 -13.44 -0.44
CA VAL A 56 -10.73 -14.04 -1.05
C VAL A 56 -10.85 -14.16 -2.56
N ILE A 57 -9.71 -14.25 -3.24
CA ILE A 57 -9.60 -14.63 -4.64
C ILE A 57 -8.67 -15.84 -4.78
N ASN A 58 -8.85 -16.61 -5.86
CA ASN A 58 -7.87 -17.62 -6.25
C ASN A 58 -6.90 -17.00 -7.27
N MET A 59 -5.64 -16.92 -6.89
CA MET A 59 -4.56 -16.44 -7.74
C MET A 59 -3.59 -17.59 -8.00
N ARG A 60 -3.67 -18.19 -9.20
CA ARG A 60 -2.80 -19.31 -9.63
C ARG A 60 -2.76 -20.47 -8.62
N GLY A 61 -3.89 -20.80 -8.02
CA GLY A 61 -4.02 -21.85 -7.01
C GLY A 61 -3.78 -21.40 -5.56
N VAL A 62 -3.36 -20.15 -5.35
CA VAL A 62 -3.16 -19.57 -4.01
C VAL A 62 -4.39 -18.76 -3.61
N ILE A 63 -4.89 -18.97 -2.40
CA ILE A 63 -5.99 -18.18 -1.84
C ILE A 63 -5.41 -16.88 -1.28
N VAL A 64 -5.82 -15.76 -1.88
CA VAL A 64 -5.34 -14.42 -1.51
C VAL A 64 -6.49 -13.67 -0.83
N PRO A 65 -6.34 -13.23 0.43
CA PRO A 65 -7.31 -12.36 1.09
C PRO A 65 -7.35 -10.99 0.43
N VAL A 66 -8.55 -10.41 0.32
CA VAL A 66 -8.77 -9.11 -0.30
C VAL A 66 -9.32 -8.11 0.72
N VAL A 67 -8.60 -7.02 0.90
CA VAL A 67 -8.94 -5.91 1.81
C VAL A 67 -9.33 -4.69 1.01
N ASP A 68 -10.42 -4.03 1.41
CA ASP A 68 -10.84 -2.73 0.90
C ASP A 68 -10.31 -1.61 1.79
N MET A 69 -9.45 -0.78 1.21
CA MET A 69 -8.75 0.25 1.97
C MET A 69 -9.63 1.45 2.32
N ARG A 70 -10.66 1.76 1.52
CA ARG A 70 -11.59 2.84 1.88
C ARG A 70 -12.41 2.47 3.09
N LEU A 71 -12.89 1.23 3.14
CA LEU A 71 -13.61 0.72 4.30
C LEU A 71 -12.66 0.63 5.51
N LYS A 72 -11.45 0.10 5.33
CA LYS A 72 -10.47 -0.03 6.41
C LYS A 72 -10.08 1.31 7.04
N PHE A 73 -9.89 2.35 6.23
CA PHE A 73 -9.53 3.69 6.69
C PHE A 73 -10.71 4.61 6.93
N HIS A 74 -11.94 4.12 6.78
CA HIS A 74 -13.16 4.91 6.95
C HIS A 74 -13.21 6.17 6.06
N LEU A 75 -12.63 6.10 4.85
CA LEU A 75 -12.50 7.23 3.91
C LEU A 75 -13.77 7.40 3.06
N GLY A 76 -14.92 7.53 3.72
CA GLY A 76 -16.22 7.67 3.08
C GLY A 76 -16.72 6.38 2.42
N ASN A 77 -17.64 6.52 1.46
CA ASN A 77 -18.27 5.37 0.80
C ASN A 77 -17.34 4.77 -0.25
N ALA A 78 -17.06 3.47 -0.15
CA ALA A 78 -16.39 2.73 -1.19
C ALA A 78 -17.27 2.63 -2.45
N THR A 79 -16.83 3.24 -3.54
CA THR A 79 -17.46 3.17 -4.86
C THR A 79 -16.58 2.35 -5.79
N TYR A 80 -17.16 1.38 -6.47
CA TYR A 80 -16.44 0.51 -7.40
C TYR A 80 -16.82 0.89 -8.83
N ASP A 81 -15.85 1.37 -9.60
CA ASP A 81 -16.01 1.73 -11.01
C ASP A 81 -14.90 1.10 -11.87
N GLN A 82 -14.78 1.54 -13.12
CA GLN A 82 -13.79 1.01 -14.06
C GLN A 82 -12.33 1.36 -13.72
N PHE A 83 -12.10 2.33 -12.84
CA PHE A 83 -10.77 2.74 -12.39
C PHE A 83 -10.35 1.99 -11.12
N THR A 84 -11.31 1.41 -10.41
CA THR A 84 -11.05 0.63 -9.21
C THR A 84 -10.20 -0.60 -9.53
N VAL A 85 -9.08 -0.72 -8.82
CA VAL A 85 -8.10 -1.77 -9.04
C VAL A 85 -7.77 -2.50 -7.75
N MET A 86 -7.34 -3.74 -7.91
CA MET A 86 -6.76 -4.56 -6.86
C MET A 86 -5.24 -4.63 -7.07
N ILE A 87 -4.51 -4.11 -6.09
CA ILE A 87 -3.05 -4.23 -6.00
C ILE A 87 -2.74 -5.50 -5.21
N ILE A 88 -2.05 -6.45 -5.84
CA ILE A 88 -1.58 -7.66 -5.18
C ILE A 88 -0.19 -7.38 -4.61
N LEU A 89 -0.07 -7.57 -3.30
CA LEU A 89 1.15 -7.33 -2.54
C LEU A 89 1.80 -8.66 -2.17
N ASN A 90 3.13 -8.71 -2.26
CA ASN A 90 3.94 -9.80 -1.72
C ASN A 90 4.82 -9.26 -0.58
N LEU A 91 4.50 -9.70 0.63
CA LEU A 91 5.13 -9.27 1.87
C LEU A 91 5.99 -10.40 2.46
N GLY A 92 6.71 -11.09 1.57
CA GLY A 92 7.58 -12.22 1.90
C GLY A 92 6.80 -13.51 2.17
N GLN A 93 6.21 -13.64 3.35
CA GLN A 93 5.50 -14.86 3.76
C GLN A 93 4.01 -14.83 3.41
N ARG A 94 3.50 -13.69 2.91
CA ARG A 94 2.08 -13.47 2.69
C ARG A 94 1.84 -12.73 1.40
N ILE A 95 0.76 -13.12 0.72
CA ILE A 95 0.22 -12.41 -0.43
C ILE A 95 -1.14 -11.85 -0.02
N VAL A 96 -1.36 -10.56 -0.27
CA VAL A 96 -2.61 -9.87 0.09
C VAL A 96 -3.06 -9.04 -1.11
N GLY A 97 -4.36 -9.07 -1.42
CA GLY A 97 -4.99 -8.17 -2.38
C GLY A 97 -5.53 -6.94 -1.67
N MET A 98 -5.22 -5.77 -2.21
CA MET A 98 -5.64 -4.48 -1.68
C MET A 98 -6.46 -3.74 -2.73
N VAL A 99 -7.71 -3.42 -2.43
CA VAL A 99 -8.60 -2.65 -3.31
C VAL A 99 -8.42 -1.16 -3.04
N VAL A 100 -8.19 -0.41 -4.10
CA VAL A 100 -7.97 1.05 -4.10
C VAL A 100 -8.78 1.71 -5.22
N ASP A 101 -9.03 3.01 -5.13
CA ASP A 101 -9.90 3.70 -6.10
C ASP A 101 -9.26 3.79 -7.49
N SER A 102 -7.95 4.06 -7.56
CA SER A 102 -7.19 4.04 -8.80
C SER A 102 -5.69 3.99 -8.52
N VAL A 103 -4.91 3.49 -9.49
CA VAL A 103 -3.44 3.62 -9.50
C VAL A 103 -3.08 4.83 -10.37
N SER A 104 -2.15 5.64 -9.87
CA SER A 104 -1.72 6.90 -10.49
C SER A 104 -0.47 6.70 -11.35
N ASP A 105 0.71 6.57 -10.73
CA ASP A 105 2.00 6.47 -11.43
C ASP A 105 3.05 5.75 -10.56
N VAL A 106 4.27 5.56 -11.09
CA VAL A 106 5.44 5.16 -10.32
C VAL A 106 6.38 6.35 -10.19
N ILE A 107 6.75 6.69 -8.96
CA ILE A 107 7.60 7.84 -8.64
C ILE A 107 8.88 7.38 -7.96
N ALA A 108 9.99 8.05 -8.26
CA ALA A 108 11.25 7.86 -7.55
C ALA A 108 11.39 8.96 -6.48
N LEU A 109 11.59 8.57 -5.23
CA LEU A 109 11.78 9.48 -4.11
C LEU A 109 13.14 9.25 -3.46
N ASN A 110 13.86 10.34 -3.17
CA ASN A 110 14.97 10.30 -2.24
C ASN A 110 14.44 10.19 -0.80
N PRO A 111 15.17 9.54 0.11
CA PRO A 111 14.79 9.50 1.53
C PRO A 111 14.59 10.89 2.16
N GLU A 112 15.35 11.89 1.71
CA GLU A 112 15.25 13.29 2.17
C GLU A 112 13.97 14.00 1.72
N GLU A 113 13.29 13.49 0.69
CA GLU A 113 12.02 14.02 0.18
C GLU A 113 10.83 13.50 0.99
N ILE A 114 11.01 12.41 1.76
CA ILE A 114 10.01 11.87 2.67
C ILE A 114 10.14 12.61 4.01
N ARG A 115 9.24 13.57 4.22
CA ARG A 115 9.20 14.37 5.44
C ARG A 115 8.34 13.67 6.49
N PRO A 116 8.67 13.82 7.79
CA PRO A 116 7.80 13.29 8.84
C PRO A 116 6.39 13.86 8.70
N ALA A 117 5.38 13.00 8.84
CA ALA A 117 4.01 13.46 8.93
C ALA A 117 3.88 14.36 10.16
N PRO A 118 3.21 15.52 10.07
CA PRO A 118 2.91 16.31 11.26
C PRO A 118 2.05 15.47 12.21
N ASP A 119 2.10 15.77 13.50
CA ASP A 119 1.18 15.21 14.50
C ASP A 119 -0.24 15.72 14.24
N PHE A 120 -0.85 15.26 13.16
CA PHE A 120 -2.27 15.33 12.95
C PHE A 120 -2.85 14.13 13.69
N GLY A 121 -3.83 14.38 14.56
CA GLY A 121 -4.67 13.34 15.15
C GLY A 121 -5.59 12.70 14.10
N SER A 122 -5.00 12.22 13.00
CA SER A 122 -5.66 11.66 11.84
C SER A 122 -6.18 10.25 12.11
N THR A 123 -7.21 9.87 11.37
CA THR A 123 -7.80 8.51 11.33
C THR A 123 -6.77 7.42 11.00
N PHE A 124 -5.65 7.81 10.40
CA PHE A 124 -4.53 6.94 10.08
C PHE A 124 -3.54 6.91 11.25
N ASP A 125 -3.30 5.72 11.81
CA ASP A 125 -2.34 5.54 12.88
C ASP A 125 -0.92 5.81 12.34
N THR A 126 -0.26 6.81 12.93
CA THR A 126 1.06 7.28 12.51
C THR A 126 2.12 6.18 12.56
N GLN A 127 1.86 5.07 13.29
CA GLN A 127 2.77 3.94 13.34
C GLN A 127 3.02 3.26 11.98
N TYR A 128 2.13 3.42 10.99
CA TYR A 128 2.30 2.84 9.64
C TYR A 128 2.77 3.86 8.60
N LEU A 129 2.94 5.13 8.99
CA LEU A 129 3.44 6.18 8.11
C LEU A 129 4.95 6.17 8.10
N LEU A 130 5.52 6.14 6.90
CA LEU A 130 6.92 6.49 6.68
C LEU A 130 7.08 8.02 6.61
N GLY A 131 6.05 8.71 6.12
CA GLY A 131 6.01 10.17 6.07
C GLY A 131 5.12 10.69 4.96
N LEU A 132 5.42 11.91 4.52
CA LEU A 132 4.76 12.60 3.44
C LEU A 132 5.79 13.01 2.39
N ALA A 133 5.46 12.82 1.12
CA ALA A 133 6.31 13.24 -0.01
C ALA A 133 5.54 14.17 -0.94
N SER A 134 6.22 15.16 -1.51
CA SER A 134 5.63 16.02 -2.55
C SER A 134 5.79 15.37 -3.92
N VAL A 135 4.67 15.18 -4.62
CA VAL A 135 4.60 14.58 -5.96
C VAL A 135 4.02 15.62 -6.90
N GLY A 136 4.89 16.40 -7.54
CA GLY A 136 4.49 17.59 -8.29
C GLY A 136 3.86 18.63 -7.35
N GLU A 137 2.58 18.96 -7.56
CA GLU A 137 1.80 19.87 -6.69
C GLU A 137 0.98 19.13 -5.63
N ARG A 138 1.00 17.79 -5.62
CA ARG A 138 0.22 16.96 -4.69
C ARG A 138 1.09 16.44 -3.56
N MET A 139 0.45 16.10 -2.45
CA MET A 139 1.08 15.44 -1.31
C MET A 139 0.68 13.97 -1.31
N ALA A 140 1.66 13.09 -1.27
CA ALA A 140 1.46 11.65 -1.14
C ALA A 140 1.80 11.19 0.28
N ILE A 141 0.91 10.38 0.85
CA ILE A 141 1.09 9.72 2.13
C ILE A 141 1.91 8.44 1.91
N VAL A 142 3.15 8.41 2.40
CA VAL A 142 4.05 7.28 2.21
C VAL A 142 3.84 6.28 3.34
N VAL A 143 3.45 5.05 2.98
CA VAL A 143 3.00 4.02 3.92
C VAL A 143 3.97 2.84 3.95
N ASP A 144 4.30 2.39 5.17
CA ASP A 144 4.93 1.09 5.39
C ASP A 144 3.85 0.00 5.23
N ILE A 145 3.65 -0.42 3.99
CA ILE A 145 2.59 -1.37 3.63
C ILE A 145 2.80 -2.75 4.27
N GLU A 146 4.06 -3.14 4.50
CA GLU A 146 4.39 -4.41 5.14
C GLU A 146 3.97 -4.39 6.60
N LYS A 147 4.35 -3.34 7.34
CA LYS A 147 3.94 -3.16 8.73
C LYS A 147 2.43 -3.01 8.87
N LEU A 148 1.79 -2.28 7.95
CA LEU A 148 0.34 -2.10 7.94
C LEU A 148 -0.40 -3.43 7.76
N MET A 149 -0.03 -4.22 6.76
CA MET A 149 -0.73 -5.47 6.42
C MET A 149 -0.43 -6.61 7.39
N THR A 150 0.68 -6.54 8.11
CA THR A 150 1.05 -7.50 9.15
C THR A 150 0.59 -7.10 10.55
N SER A 151 -0.07 -5.96 10.70
CA SER A 151 -0.55 -5.52 12.00
C SER A 151 -1.76 -6.31 12.48
N GLN A 152 -1.93 -6.37 13.80
CA GLN A 152 -3.14 -6.95 14.41
C GLN A 152 -4.40 -6.21 13.98
N ASP A 153 -4.29 -4.91 13.67
CA ASP A 153 -5.41 -4.06 13.27
C ASP A 153 -6.02 -4.50 11.94
N MET A 154 -5.27 -5.18 11.08
CA MET A 154 -5.81 -5.71 9.84
C MET A 154 -6.66 -6.97 10.06
N GLY A 155 -6.51 -7.66 11.18
CA GLY A 155 -7.25 -8.92 11.43
C GLY A 155 -6.93 -10.02 10.41
N LEU A 156 -5.85 -9.86 9.63
CA LEU A 156 -5.35 -10.85 8.67
C LEU A 156 -4.53 -11.96 9.35
N ILE A 157 -4.32 -11.84 10.66
CA ILE A 157 -3.64 -12.82 11.49
C ILE A 157 -4.72 -13.83 11.95
N ASP A 158 -4.57 -15.07 11.50
CA ASP A 158 -5.21 -16.29 12.03
C ASP A 158 -6.64 -16.68 11.59
N GLN A 159 -6.98 -16.59 10.29
CA GLN A 159 -8.18 -17.28 9.76
C GLN A 159 -7.96 -18.25 8.59
N LEU A 160 -6.73 -18.43 8.09
CA LEU A 160 -6.45 -19.37 6.99
C LEU A 160 -5.73 -20.65 7.43
N ALA A 161 -5.54 -20.87 8.74
CA ALA A 161 -4.79 -22.01 9.27
C ALA A 161 -5.63 -23.23 9.68
N GLU A 162 -6.97 -23.22 9.49
CA GLU A 162 -7.79 -24.39 9.80
C GLU A 162 -8.75 -24.73 8.64
N ALA A 163 -8.31 -25.66 7.80
CA ALA A 163 -9.16 -26.58 7.04
C ALA A 163 -8.40 -27.89 6.79
#